data_AF-A0A419V8V5-F1
#
_entry.id   AF-A0A419V8V5-F1
#
_cell.length_a   1.000
_cell.length_b   1.000
_cell.length_c   1.000
_cell.angle_alpha   90.00
_cell.angle_beta   90.00
_cell.angle_gamma   90.00
#
_symmetry.space_group_name_H-M   'P 1'
#
loop_
_entity.id
_entity.type
_entity.pdbx_description
1 polymer ?
#
loop_
_entity_poly.entity_id
_entity_poly.type
_entity_poly.pdbx_seq_one_letter_code
_entity_poly.pdbx_strand_id
1 'polypeptide(L)'
;MFDRFRGKKEKDLNKEDYQKGYKKFEGQAEEYYEDKNKSKGLLKKAKGKAEDKKEERNLSDVWEDLQLMLQMFRSWIKGDYTELDKKSIIMVIAGILYFVSPIDLIPDFIPVIGFFDDAAVIGFIVNRLTDEVDHFRLWKQKQGK
;
A
#
# COMPACT_ATOMS: atom_id res chain seq x y z
N MET A 1 -11.82 -39.45 -33.59
CA MET A 1 -12.71 -38.29 -33.80
C MET A 1 -12.72 -37.49 -32.49
N PHE A 2 -12.05 -36.35 -32.51
CA PHE A 2 -11.97 -35.28 -31.50
C PHE A 2 -11.32 -35.55 -30.14
N ASP A 3 -9.98 -35.45 -30.19
CA ASP A 3 -9.16 -34.86 -29.15
C ASP A 3 -9.29 -33.32 -29.22
N ARG A 4 -9.91 -32.69 -28.21
CA ARG A 4 -9.72 -31.27 -27.85
C ARG A 4 -10.59 -30.88 -26.63
N PHE A 5 -10.01 -30.05 -25.75
CA PHE A 5 -10.63 -29.34 -24.62
C PHE A 5 -10.59 -30.01 -23.23
N ARG A 6 -9.40 -30.47 -22.80
CA ARG A 6 -9.05 -30.42 -21.37
C ARG A 6 -7.80 -29.56 -21.19
N GLY A 7 -8.00 -28.25 -21.14
CA GLY A 7 -6.89 -27.30 -21.04
C GLY A 7 -7.31 -25.95 -20.50
N LYS A 8 -7.46 -25.86 -19.17
CA LYS A 8 -7.03 -24.71 -18.35
C LYS A 8 -6.69 -25.27 -16.97
N LYS A 9 -5.43 -25.68 -16.79
CA LYS A 9 -4.85 -25.86 -15.46
C LYS A 9 -4.66 -24.45 -14.89
N GLU A 10 -5.37 -24.10 -13.83
CA GLU A 10 -4.92 -23.06 -12.92
C GLU A 10 -3.49 -23.42 -12.50
N LYS A 11 -2.56 -22.48 -12.70
CA LYS A 11 -1.18 -22.64 -12.21
C LYS A 11 -1.21 -22.35 -10.71
N ASP A 12 -1.03 -23.39 -9.91
CA ASP A 12 -0.80 -23.23 -8.47
C ASP A 12 0.47 -22.41 -8.25
N LEU A 13 0.32 -21.23 -7.64
CA LEU A 13 1.42 -20.34 -7.30
C LEU A 13 2.38 -21.04 -6.34
N ASN A 14 3.64 -21.15 -6.75
CA ASN A 14 4.74 -21.70 -5.98
C ASN A 14 5.21 -20.68 -4.92
N LYS A 15 5.66 -21.14 -3.75
CA LYS A 15 6.27 -20.30 -2.70
C LYS A 15 7.36 -19.37 -3.26
N GLU A 16 8.13 -19.80 -4.25
CA GLU A 16 9.17 -19.02 -4.91
C GLU A 16 8.61 -17.83 -5.70
N ASP A 17 7.46 -17.97 -6.36
CA ASP A 17 6.80 -16.89 -7.09
C ASP A 17 6.29 -15.81 -6.11
N TYR A 18 5.79 -16.24 -4.95
CA TYR A 18 5.41 -15.33 -3.86
C TYR A 18 6.62 -14.56 -3.31
N GLN A 19 7.73 -15.26 -3.04
CA GLN A 19 8.97 -14.64 -2.54
C GLN A 19 9.57 -13.66 -3.55
N LYS A 20 9.51 -13.99 -4.84
CA LYS A 20 9.98 -13.13 -5.92
C LYS A 20 9.12 -11.88 -6.06
N GLY A 21 7.80 -12.03 -5.95
CA GLY A 21 6.87 -10.90 -5.83
C GLY A 21 7.28 -10.01 -4.66
N TYR A 22 7.34 -10.56 -3.45
CA TYR A 22 7.68 -9.85 -2.22
C TYR A 22 8.99 -9.05 -2.32
N LYS A 23 10.07 -9.65 -2.82
CA LYS A 23 11.36 -8.96 -3.03
C LYS A 23 11.26 -7.81 -4.03
N LYS A 24 10.45 -7.94 -5.07
CA LYS A 24 10.22 -6.86 -6.03
C LYS A 24 9.44 -5.72 -5.39
N PHE A 25 8.42 -6.01 -4.58
CA PHE A 25 7.67 -5.00 -3.82
C PHE A 25 8.57 -4.25 -2.84
N GLU A 26 9.43 -4.97 -2.12
CA GLU A 26 10.40 -4.39 -1.19
C GLU A 26 11.37 -3.46 -1.93
N GLY A 27 11.97 -3.93 -3.04
CA GLY A 27 12.88 -3.10 -3.85
C GLY A 27 12.21 -1.87 -4.46
N GLN A 28 10.96 -2.00 -4.92
CA GLN A 28 10.19 -0.84 -5.39
C GLN A 28 9.96 0.16 -4.26
N ALA A 29 9.53 -0.29 -3.08
CA ALA A 29 9.32 0.62 -1.95
C ALA A 29 10.63 1.27 -1.47
N GLU A 30 11.76 0.57 -1.54
CA GLU A 30 13.09 1.13 -1.24
C GLU A 30 13.47 2.28 -2.17
N GLU A 31 13.12 2.18 -3.46
CA GLU A 31 13.37 3.26 -4.42
C GLU A 31 12.65 4.57 -4.03
N TYR A 32 11.45 4.50 -3.48
CA TYR A 32 10.72 5.67 -2.96
C TYR A 32 11.27 6.14 -1.61
N TYR A 33 11.78 5.22 -0.79
CA TYR A 33 12.41 5.56 0.48
C TYR A 33 13.67 6.41 0.26
N GLU A 34 14.49 6.03 -0.72
CA GLU A 34 15.74 6.73 -1.07
C GLU A 34 15.50 8.03 -1.85
N ASP A 35 14.44 8.10 -2.66
CA ASP A 35 14.11 9.28 -3.48
C ASP A 35 12.88 10.04 -2.96
N LYS A 36 13.14 11.15 -2.25
CA LYS A 36 12.08 12.04 -1.73
C LYS A 36 11.22 12.66 -2.83
N ASN A 37 11.71 12.83 -4.06
CA ASN A 37 10.88 13.34 -5.16
C ASN A 37 9.88 12.31 -5.65
N LYS A 38 10.28 11.03 -5.75
CA LYS A 38 9.35 9.92 -6.02
C LYS A 38 8.30 9.80 -4.93
N SER A 39 8.71 9.90 -3.67
CA SER A 39 7.78 9.93 -2.53
C SER A 39 6.79 11.10 -2.58
N LYS A 40 7.22 12.32 -2.95
CA LYS A 40 6.32 13.46 -3.17
C LYS A 40 5.32 13.19 -4.30
N GLY A 41 5.79 12.62 -5.41
CA GLY A 41 4.94 12.23 -6.53
C GLY A 41 3.89 11.19 -6.14
N LEU A 42 4.31 10.17 -5.37
CA LEU A 42 3.42 9.15 -4.83
C LEU A 42 2.35 9.75 -3.92
N LEU A 43 2.73 10.62 -2.98
CA LEU A 43 1.79 11.32 -2.11
C LEU A 43 0.75 12.12 -2.91
N LYS A 44 1.16 12.80 -3.99
CA LYS A 44 0.24 13.55 -4.85
C LYS A 44 -0.78 12.62 -5.52
N LYS A 45 -0.32 11.50 -6.10
CA LYS A 45 -1.20 10.51 -6.73
C LYS A 45 -2.17 9.90 -5.72
N ALA A 46 -1.68 9.56 -4.52
CA ALA A 46 -2.48 8.98 -3.46
C ALA A 46 -3.58 9.93 -2.98
N LYS A 47 -3.27 11.21 -2.80
CA LYS A 47 -4.27 12.22 -2.45
C LYS A 47 -5.35 12.38 -3.51
N GLY A 48 -4.96 12.47 -4.79
CA GLY A 48 -5.93 12.57 -5.89
C GLY A 48 -6.86 11.37 -5.93
N LYS A 49 -6.30 10.14 -5.89
CA LYS A 49 -7.12 8.92 -5.86
C LYS A 49 -8.00 8.82 -4.61
N ALA A 50 -7.55 9.36 -3.48
CA ALA A 50 -8.37 9.42 -2.28
C ALA A 50 -9.55 10.40 -2.47
N GLU A 51 -9.32 11.58 -3.03
CA GLU A 51 -10.40 12.52 -3.34
C GLU A 51 -11.45 11.90 -4.27
N ASP A 52 -11.02 11.17 -5.30
CA ASP A 52 -11.92 10.49 -6.26
C ASP A 52 -12.78 9.40 -5.61
N LYS A 53 -12.25 8.68 -4.60
CA LYS A 53 -12.95 7.57 -3.92
C LYS A 53 -13.77 7.98 -2.70
N LYS A 54 -13.83 9.28 -2.37
CA LYS A 54 -14.48 9.80 -1.17
C LYS A 54 -16.00 9.55 -1.14
N GLU A 55 -16.66 9.57 -2.30
CA GLU A 55 -18.12 9.43 -2.42
C GLU A 55 -18.60 7.96 -2.45
N GLU A 56 -17.70 7.00 -2.66
CA GLU A 56 -18.02 5.58 -2.85
C GLU A 56 -18.10 4.77 -1.53
N ARG A 57 -17.94 5.38 -0.34
CA ARG A 57 -17.52 4.63 0.87
C ARG A 57 -18.50 4.71 2.06
N ASN A 58 -18.95 3.53 2.51
CA ASN A 58 -19.66 3.23 3.77
C ASN A 58 -18.71 2.87 4.95
N LEU A 59 -17.42 3.25 4.91
CA LEU A 59 -16.41 2.86 5.91
C LEU A 59 -15.63 4.09 6.39
N SER A 60 -16.15 4.78 7.41
CA SER A 60 -15.54 5.99 8.01
C SER A 60 -14.15 5.73 8.57
N ASP A 61 -13.97 4.65 9.30
CA ASP A 61 -12.78 4.46 10.14
C ASP A 61 -11.54 4.14 9.29
N VAL A 62 -11.71 3.28 8.28
CA VAL A 62 -10.65 2.97 7.29
C VAL A 62 -10.27 4.21 6.49
N TRP A 63 -11.23 5.12 6.25
CA TRP A 63 -10.98 6.38 5.56
C TRP A 63 -10.12 7.33 6.41
N GLU A 64 -10.46 7.46 7.69
CA GLU A 64 -9.73 8.29 8.64
C GLU A 64 -8.28 7.79 8.80
N ASP A 65 -8.09 6.48 8.92
CA ASP A 65 -6.76 5.88 9.02
C ASP A 65 -5.94 6.09 7.74
N LEU A 66 -6.55 6.00 6.56
CA LEU A 66 -5.89 6.34 5.30
C LEU A 66 -5.45 7.81 5.29
N GLN A 67 -6.31 8.74 5.70
CA GLN A 67 -5.97 10.16 5.75
C GLN A 67 -4.83 10.43 6.74
N LEU A 68 -4.81 9.75 7.89
CA LEU A 68 -3.72 9.83 8.85
C LEU A 68 -2.42 9.26 8.30
N MET A 69 -2.48 8.12 7.60
CA MET A 69 -1.31 7.54 6.92
C MET A 69 -0.71 8.48 5.89
N LEU A 70 -1.55 9.16 5.07
CA LEU A 70 -1.07 10.16 4.12
C LEU A 70 -0.45 11.40 4.80
N GLN A 71 -0.97 11.79 5.96
CA GLN A 71 -0.37 12.86 6.78
C GLN A 71 0.97 12.44 7.36
N MET A 72 1.07 11.23 7.91
CA MET A 72 2.30 10.65 8.44
C MET A 72 3.37 10.59 7.34
N PHE A 73 3.01 10.06 6.16
CA PHE A 73 3.91 10.01 5.02
C PHE A 73 4.39 11.39 4.59
N ARG A 74 3.49 12.39 4.57
CA ARG A 74 3.85 13.78 4.29
C ARG A 74 4.84 14.34 5.33
N SER A 75 4.61 14.11 6.61
CA SER A 75 5.48 14.59 7.70
C SER A 75 6.87 13.95 7.61
N TRP A 76 6.93 12.65 7.29
CA TRP A 76 8.20 11.97 7.03
C TRP A 76 8.92 12.49 5.78
N ILE A 77 8.21 12.79 4.69
CA ILE A 77 8.80 13.40 3.49
C ILE A 77 9.45 14.74 3.82
N LYS A 78 8.81 15.54 4.68
CA LYS A 78 9.30 16.86 5.10
C LYS A 78 10.44 16.81 6.12
N GLY A 79 10.62 15.67 6.80
CA GLY A 79 11.53 15.55 7.93
C GLY A 79 10.95 16.05 9.26
N ASP A 80 9.65 16.36 9.30
CA ASP A 80 8.96 16.80 10.52
C ASP A 80 8.72 15.62 11.49
N TYR A 81 8.59 14.40 10.96
CA TYR A 81 8.36 13.17 11.72
C TYR A 81 9.42 12.13 11.35
N THR A 82 10.30 11.82 12.31
CA THR A 82 11.47 10.93 12.13
C THR A 82 11.43 9.71 13.06
N GLU A 83 10.31 9.47 13.75
CA GLU A 83 10.18 8.36 14.70
C GLU A 83 9.94 7.01 14.01
N LEU A 84 9.63 7.00 12.71
CA LEU A 84 9.49 5.77 11.93
C LEU A 84 10.84 5.14 11.64
N ASP A 85 10.96 3.85 11.94
CA ASP A 85 12.08 3.05 11.45
C ASP A 85 11.98 2.83 9.92
N LYS A 86 13.08 2.34 9.31
CA LYS A 86 13.11 2.09 7.85
C LYS A 86 12.03 1.08 7.43
N LYS A 87 11.71 0.08 8.24
CA LYS A 87 10.75 -0.96 7.86
C LYS A 87 9.33 -0.40 7.83
N SER A 88 8.96 0.40 8.82
CA SER A 88 7.64 1.03 8.94
C SER A 88 7.39 1.98 7.78
N ILE A 89 8.36 2.79 7.39
CA ILE A 89 8.19 3.65 6.21
C ILE A 89 8.12 2.86 4.90
N ILE A 90 8.88 1.76 4.76
CA ILE A 90 8.78 0.87 3.59
C ILE A 90 7.37 0.25 3.50
N MET A 91 6.79 -0.18 4.63
CA MET A 91 5.42 -0.67 4.68
C MET A 91 4.39 0.41 4.32
N VAL A 92 4.56 1.64 4.81
CA VAL A 92 3.70 2.78 4.44
C VAL A 92 3.77 3.06 2.95
N ILE A 93 4.98 3.12 2.38
CA ILE A 93 5.20 3.33 0.94
C ILE A 93 4.54 2.21 0.13
N ALA A 94 4.74 0.96 0.51
CA ALA A 94 4.14 -0.19 -0.17
C ALA A 94 2.60 -0.13 -0.14
N GLY A 95 2.01 0.23 1.00
CA GLY A 95 0.57 0.41 1.12
C GLY A 95 0.01 1.54 0.25
N ILE A 96 0.70 2.68 0.21
CA ILE A 96 0.29 3.82 -0.63
C ILE A 96 0.46 3.48 -2.12
N LEU A 97 1.52 2.77 -2.48
CA LEU A 97 1.75 2.29 -3.84
C LEU A 97 0.62 1.38 -4.30
N TYR A 98 0.26 0.39 -3.49
CA TYR A 98 -0.87 -0.50 -3.76
C TYR A 98 -2.18 0.28 -3.85
N PHE A 99 -2.41 1.25 -2.96
CA PHE A 99 -3.60 2.10 -3.02
C PHE A 99 -3.67 2.88 -4.35
N VAL A 100 -2.56 3.50 -4.78
CA VAL A 100 -2.49 4.31 -6.00
C VAL A 100 -2.68 3.48 -7.26
N SER A 101 -1.93 2.39 -7.40
CA SER A 101 -2.03 1.50 -8.57
C SER A 101 -1.75 0.06 -8.15
N PRO A 102 -2.79 -0.70 -7.76
CA PRO A 102 -2.59 -2.08 -7.30
C PRO A 102 -2.05 -2.98 -8.43
N ILE A 103 -2.47 -2.71 -9.68
CA ILE A 103 -2.12 -3.52 -10.86
C ILE A 103 -0.64 -3.34 -11.26
N ASP A 104 -0.07 -2.14 -11.12
CA ASP A 104 1.32 -1.89 -11.57
C ASP A 104 2.38 -2.52 -10.65
N LEU A 105 2.06 -2.76 -9.37
CA LEU A 105 3.01 -3.35 -8.43
C LEU A 105 2.99 -4.88 -8.45
N ILE A 106 1.86 -5.47 -8.80
CA ILE A 106 1.75 -6.92 -8.95
C ILE A 106 2.34 -7.26 -10.32
N PRO A 107 3.47 -7.98 -10.40
CA PRO A 107 3.96 -8.42 -11.69
C PRO A 107 2.92 -9.31 -12.41
N ASP A 108 2.85 -9.21 -13.74
CA ASP A 108 1.87 -9.87 -14.65
C ASP A 108 1.69 -11.39 -14.49
N PHE A 109 2.42 -12.03 -13.57
CA PHE A 109 2.44 -13.46 -13.31
C PHE A 109 1.51 -13.94 -12.19
N ILE A 110 0.72 -13.07 -11.55
CA ILE A 110 -0.28 -13.50 -10.53
C ILE A 110 -1.70 -13.50 -11.14
N PRO A 111 -2.14 -14.57 -11.81
CA PRO A 111 -3.47 -14.68 -12.38
C PRO A 111 -4.61 -14.86 -11.35
N VAL A 112 -4.33 -14.75 -10.04
CA VAL A 112 -5.23 -15.19 -8.95
C VAL A 112 -5.77 -14.03 -8.09
N ILE A 113 -5.46 -12.76 -8.39
CA ILE A 113 -5.98 -11.62 -7.61
C ILE A 113 -7.35 -11.14 -8.12
N GLY A 114 -8.08 -11.99 -8.83
CA GLY A 114 -9.49 -11.74 -9.16
C GLY A 114 -10.45 -11.80 -7.97
N PHE A 115 -9.95 -12.05 -6.75
CA PHE A 115 -10.78 -12.32 -5.55
C PHE A 115 -10.34 -11.60 -4.27
N PHE A 116 -9.27 -10.79 -4.26
CA PHE A 116 -8.98 -9.94 -3.10
C PHE A 116 -9.79 -8.65 -3.24
N ASP A 117 -10.91 -8.57 -2.50
CA ASP A 117 -11.69 -7.35 -2.37
C ASP A 117 -10.76 -6.19 -1.99
N ASP A 118 -10.79 -5.08 -2.74
CA ASP A 118 -9.87 -3.93 -2.61
C ASP A 118 -9.78 -3.37 -1.18
N ALA A 119 -10.81 -3.61 -0.36
CA ALA A 119 -10.89 -3.19 1.03
C ALA A 119 -10.09 -4.10 1.99
N ALA A 120 -9.94 -5.40 1.70
CA ALA A 120 -9.30 -6.35 2.61
C ALA A 120 -7.79 -6.10 2.74
N VAL A 121 -7.13 -5.74 1.64
CA VAL A 121 -5.70 -5.44 1.63
C VAL A 121 -5.41 -4.12 2.33
N ILE A 122 -6.23 -3.09 2.08
CA ILE A 122 -6.13 -1.81 2.80
C ILE A 122 -6.36 -2.05 4.30
N GLY A 123 -7.39 -2.82 4.67
CA GLY A 123 -7.66 -3.18 6.05
C GLY A 123 -6.50 -3.94 6.71
N PHE A 124 -5.87 -4.87 6.01
CA PHE A 124 -4.69 -5.58 6.50
C PHE A 124 -3.49 -4.66 6.74
N ILE A 125 -3.22 -3.76 5.79
CA ILE A 125 -2.11 -2.80 5.89
C ILE A 125 -2.38 -1.78 7.00
N VAL A 126 -3.60 -1.24 7.07
CA VAL A 126 -4.03 -0.34 8.14
C VAL A 126 -3.89 -1.03 9.49
N ASN A 127 -4.39 -2.26 9.65
CA ASN A 127 -4.29 -3.02 10.90
C ASN A 127 -2.84 -3.30 11.30
N ARG A 128 -1.94 -3.49 10.32
CA ARG A 128 -0.51 -3.67 10.59
C ARG A 128 0.21 -2.36 10.93
N LEU A 129 -0.33 -1.24 10.48
CA LEU A 129 0.18 0.10 10.72
C LEU A 129 -0.57 0.83 11.83
N THR A 130 -1.57 0.21 12.47
CA THR A 130 -2.39 0.85 13.52
C THR A 130 -1.51 1.38 14.63
N ASP A 131 -0.53 0.59 15.09
CA ASP A 131 0.44 1.02 16.10
C ASP A 131 1.21 2.27 15.66
N GLU A 132 1.70 2.30 14.41
CA GLU A 132 2.45 3.43 13.85
C GLU A 132 1.57 4.67 13.63
N VAL A 133 0.34 4.47 13.19
CA VAL A 133 -0.67 5.53 13.00
C VAL A 133 -1.07 6.10 14.36
N ASP A 134 -1.19 5.28 15.41
CA ASP A 134 -1.46 5.71 16.77
C ASP A 134 -0.29 6.48 17.37
N HIS A 135 0.94 6.02 17.17
CA HIS A 135 2.14 6.76 17.54
C HIS A 135 2.17 8.13 16.87
N PHE A 136 1.87 8.20 15.57
CA PHE A 136 1.79 9.46 14.85
C PHE A 136 0.65 10.36 15.35
N ARG A 137 -0.50 9.79 15.68
CA ARG A 137 -1.67 10.49 16.24
C ARG A 137 -1.32 11.12 17.59
N LEU A 138 -0.63 10.38 18.47
CA LEU A 138 -0.14 10.89 19.75
C LEU A 138 0.91 11.99 19.58
N TRP A 139 1.84 11.82 18.64
CA TRP A 139 2.82 12.84 18.31
C TRP A 139 2.15 14.14 17.83
N LYS A 140 1.14 14.07 16.96
CA LYS A 140 0.37 15.24 16.50
C LYS A 140 -0.31 15.98 17.65
N GLN A 141 -0.96 15.24 18.57
CA GLN A 141 -1.60 15.83 19.75
C GLN A 141 -0.61 16.59 20.63
N LYS A 142 0.59 16.04 20.84
CA LYS A 142 1.67 16.72 21.59
C LYS A 142 2.16 18.00 20.91
N GLN A 143 2.09 18.06 19.59
CA GLN A 143 2.48 19.24 18.80
C GLN A 143 1.36 20.29 18.66
N GLY A 144 0.14 20.00 19.13
CA GLY A 144 -1.03 20.88 18.97
C GLY A 144 -1.48 21.06 17.51
N LYS A 145 -1.27 20.06 16.64
CA LYS A 145 -1.47 20.11 15.18
C LYS A 145 -2.37 19.01 14.62
#